data_AF-A0A090F423-F1
#
_entry.id   AF-A0A090F423-F1
#
_cell.length_a   1.000
_cell.length_b   1.000
_cell.length_c   1.000
_cell.angle_alpha   90.00
_cell.angle_beta   90.00
_cell.angle_gamma   90.00
#
_symmetry.space_group_name_H-M   'P 1'
#
loop_
_entity.id
_entity.type
_entity.pdbx_description
1 polymer ?
#
loop_
_entity_poly.entity_id
_entity_poly.type
_entity_poly.pdbx_seq_one_letter_code
_entity_poly.pdbx_strand_id
1 'polypeptide(L)'
;MHLVQILLPCMDNGGQPFPQEDFDRVKEELASRFDGVTAYLQAPADGLWRKGAESNADKIVIFEVMTEEIDLLEWRDRRAALERRFRQEKVIIRYMPITLV
;
A
#
# COMPACT_ATOMS: atom_id res chain seq x y z
N MET A 1 4.03 13.21 15.11
CA MET A 1 3.16 12.61 14.08
C MET A 1 3.91 12.16 12.83
N HIS A 2 3.49 11.02 12.29
CA HIS A 2 4.03 10.36 11.12
C HIS A 2 2.90 9.95 10.18
N LEU A 3 3.11 10.07 8.87
CA LEU A 3 2.28 9.47 7.85
C LEU A 3 2.92 8.14 7.44
N VAL A 4 2.18 7.04 7.55
CA VAL A 4 2.59 5.73 7.06
C VAL A 4 1.84 5.43 5.76
N GLN A 5 2.56 4.99 4.75
CA GLN A 5 2.01 4.58 3.46
C GLN A 5 2.36 3.13 3.18
N ILE A 6 1.34 2.36 2.78
CA ILE A 6 1.47 0.98 2.29
C ILE A 6 1.13 0.99 0.80
N LEU A 7 2.04 0.49 -0.03
CA LEU A 7 1.86 0.41 -1.47
C LEU A 7 1.63 -1.06 -1.85
N LEU A 8 0.45 -1.38 -2.37
CA LEU A 8 0.07 -2.74 -2.77
C LEU A 8 -0.24 -2.79 -4.26
N PRO A 9 0.27 -3.79 -5.00
CA PRO A 9 -0.05 -3.94 -6.42
C PRO A 9 -1.50 -4.38 -6.60
N CYS A 10 -2.12 -3.93 -7.69
CA CYS A 10 -3.45 -4.38 -8.06
C CYS A 10 -3.47 -5.79 -8.68
N MET A 11 -2.32 -6.27 -9.15
CA MET A 11 -2.17 -7.53 -9.86
C MET A 11 -0.99 -8.34 -9.31
N ASP A 12 -1.07 -9.65 -9.42
CA ASP A 12 0.03 -10.55 -9.09
C ASP A 12 1.12 -10.59 -10.18
N ASN A 13 2.19 -11.34 -9.93
CA ASN A 13 3.32 -11.48 -10.86
C ASN A 13 2.93 -12.16 -12.19
N GLY A 14 1.76 -12.80 -12.26
CA GLY A 14 1.19 -13.37 -13.48
C GLY A 14 0.21 -12.44 -14.20
N GLY A 15 0.00 -11.22 -13.69
CA GLY A 15 -0.95 -10.24 -14.23
C GLY A 15 -2.40 -10.49 -13.85
N GLN A 16 -2.69 -11.38 -12.88
CA GLN A 16 -4.05 -11.57 -12.39
C GLN A 16 -4.40 -10.53 -11.33
N PRO A 17 -5.56 -9.85 -11.43
CA PRO A 17 -5.97 -8.86 -10.44
C PRO A 17 -6.27 -9.51 -9.09
N PHE A 18 -5.92 -8.83 -8.01
CA PHE A 18 -6.37 -9.20 -6.67
C PHE A 18 -7.86 -8.84 -6.49
N PRO A 19 -8.64 -9.68 -5.78
CA PRO A 19 -10.03 -9.38 -5.47
C PRO A 19 -10.13 -8.13 -4.58
N GLN A 20 -11.22 -7.37 -4.74
CA GLN A 20 -11.47 -6.16 -3.95
C GLN A 20 -11.49 -6.46 -2.44
N GLU A 21 -11.99 -7.63 -2.05
CA GLU A 21 -12.07 -8.11 -0.67
C GLU A 21 -10.70 -8.11 0.05
N ASP A 22 -9.61 -8.37 -0.67
CA ASP A 22 -8.26 -8.34 -0.10
C ASP A 22 -7.86 -6.91 0.32
N PHE A 23 -8.29 -5.91 -0.44
CA PHE A 23 -8.04 -4.49 -0.15
C PHE A 23 -8.98 -3.96 0.93
N ASP A 24 -10.24 -4.38 0.92
CA ASP A 24 -11.22 -4.02 1.96
C ASP A 24 -10.76 -4.54 3.32
N ARG A 25 -10.22 -5.76 3.37
CA ARG A 25 -9.63 -6.31 4.60
C ARG A 25 -8.42 -5.51 5.09
N VAL A 26 -7.53 -5.04 4.21
CA VAL A 26 -6.44 -4.12 4.60
C VAL A 26 -7.02 -2.86 5.23
N LYS A 27 -8.06 -2.29 4.60
CA LYS A 27 -8.71 -1.08 5.07
C LYS A 27 -9.31 -1.27 6.46
N GLU A 28 -10.03 -2.36 6.71
CA GLU A 28 -10.60 -2.69 8.01
C GLU A 28 -9.53 -2.93 9.09
N GLU A 29 -8.46 -3.66 8.75
CA GLU A 29 -7.32 -3.93 9.64
C GLU A 29 -6.58 -2.64 10.04
N LEU A 30 -6.59 -1.61 9.19
CA LEU A 30 -6.02 -0.29 9.49
C LEU A 30 -7.01 0.59 10.24
N ALA A 31 -8.27 0.66 9.80
CA ALA A 31 -9.32 1.46 10.43
C ALA A 31 -9.65 1.01 11.87
N SER A 32 -9.51 -0.28 12.17
CA SER A 32 -9.72 -0.79 13.54
C SER A 32 -8.62 -0.39 14.51
N ARG A 33 -7.44 -0.02 13.99
CA ARG A 33 -6.25 0.24 14.80
C ARG A 33 -5.84 1.70 14.83
N PHE A 34 -6.14 2.45 13.78
CA PHE A 34 -5.80 3.86 13.64
C PHE A 34 -7.11 4.67 13.56
N ASP A 35 -7.10 5.92 14.05
CA ASP A 35 -8.26 6.83 14.06
C ASP A 35 -8.74 7.27 12.65
N GLY A 36 -8.25 6.60 11.60
CA GLY A 36 -8.65 6.80 10.21
C GLY A 36 -7.69 6.10 9.25
N VAL A 37 -8.24 5.69 8.10
CA VAL A 37 -7.47 5.20 6.96
C VAL A 37 -7.99 5.82 5.68
N THR A 38 -7.09 6.32 4.86
CA THR A 38 -7.39 6.75 3.50
C THR A 38 -6.82 5.73 2.54
N ALA A 39 -7.62 5.27 1.59
CA ALA A 39 -7.18 4.37 0.53
C ALA A 39 -7.52 4.97 -0.83
N TYR A 40 -6.56 5.00 -1.75
CA TYR A 40 -6.78 5.48 -3.12
C TYR A 40 -5.95 4.69 -4.13
N LEU A 41 -6.48 4.60 -5.35
CA LEU A 41 -5.78 3.97 -6.46
C LEU A 41 -4.80 4.99 -7.06
N GLN A 42 -3.53 4.63 -7.12
CA GLN A 42 -2.54 5.32 -7.94
C GLN A 42 -2.34 4.52 -9.23
N ALA A 43 -2.97 5.00 -10.30
CA ALA A 43 -2.63 4.61 -11.67
C ALA A 43 -1.34 5.33 -12.09
N PRO A 44 -0.58 4.84 -13.10
CA PRO A 44 0.65 5.50 -13.51
C PRO A 44 0.40 6.98 -13.77
N ALA A 45 1.22 7.83 -13.16
CA ALA A 45 1.32 9.22 -13.58
C ALA A 45 1.88 9.21 -15.01
N ASP A 46 1.14 9.77 -15.96
CA ASP A 46 1.59 9.97 -17.34
C ASP A 46 2.84 10.88 -17.33
N GLY A 47 4.01 10.25 -17.20
CA GLY A 47 5.25 10.97 -16.97
C GLY A 47 6.46 10.07 -17.21
N LEU A 48 6.84 9.96 -18.48
CA LEU A 48 8.16 9.49 -18.92
C LEU A 48 8.52 8.03 -18.65
N TRP A 49 7.60 7.08 -18.83
CA TRP A 49 8.01 5.69 -19.10
C TRP A 49 8.27 5.56 -20.60
N ARG A 50 9.54 5.32 -20.96
CA ARG A 50 9.99 5.13 -22.34
C ARG A 50 9.06 4.14 -23.05
N LYS A 51 8.49 4.59 -24.17
CA LYS A 51 7.69 3.84 -25.13
C LYS A 51 8.07 2.35 -25.17
N GLY A 52 7.20 1.50 -24.65
CA GLY A 52 7.32 0.05 -24.81
C GLY A 52 6.45 -0.71 -23.82
N ALA A 53 5.20 -0.96 -24.21
CA ALA A 53 4.16 -1.69 -23.49
C ALA A 53 3.46 -0.91 -22.38
N GLU A 54 2.19 -0.55 -22.63
CA GLU A 54 1.21 -0.41 -21.56
C GLU A 54 1.18 -1.72 -20.79
N SER A 55 1.92 -1.78 -19.68
CA SER A 55 1.75 -2.86 -18.73
C SER A 55 0.70 -2.35 -17.72
N ASN A 56 -0.49 -2.92 -17.75
CA ASN A 56 -1.48 -2.73 -16.68
C ASN A 56 -0.96 -3.21 -15.30
N ALA A 57 0.26 -3.74 -15.24
CA ALA A 57 0.99 -4.15 -14.05
C ALA A 57 1.41 -2.97 -13.14
N ASP A 58 1.29 -1.71 -13.60
CA ASP A 58 1.75 -0.53 -12.85
C ASP A 58 0.69 0.11 -11.93
N LYS A 59 -0.48 -0.50 -11.76
CA LYS A 59 -1.52 0.03 -10.85
C LYS A 59 -1.26 -0.41 -9.42
N ILE A 60 -1.14 0.55 -8.51
CA ILE A 60 -1.00 0.30 -7.07
C ILE A 60 -2.14 0.94 -6.28
N VAL A 61 -2.57 0.29 -5.21
CA VAL A 61 -3.41 0.89 -4.19
C VAL A 61 -2.52 1.39 -3.06
N ILE A 62 -2.70 2.66 -2.68
CA ILE A 62 -2.02 3.25 -1.54
C ILE A 62 -2.99 3.32 -0.38
N PHE A 63 -2.55 2.83 0.76
CA PHE A 63 -3.19 3.02 2.05
C PHE A 63 -2.36 3.96 2.90
N GLU A 64 -3.01 4.93 3.52
CA GLU A 64 -2.40 5.93 4.36
C GLU A 64 -3.04 5.94 5.74
N VAL A 65 -2.18 5.95 6.77
CA VAL A 65 -2.59 6.16 8.16
C VAL A 65 -1.68 7.18 8.83
N MET A 66 -2.24 8.04 9.66
CA MET A 66 -1.48 8.94 10.52
C MET A 66 -1.34 8.31 11.91
N THR A 67 -0.17 8.42 12.52
CA THR A 67 0.08 7.91 13.86
C THR A 67 1.15 8.74 14.58
N GLU A 68 1.11 8.80 15.90
CA GLU A 68 2.10 9.56 16.67
C GLU A 68 3.45 8.85 16.74
N GLU A 69 3.43 7.54 16.96
CA GLU A 69 4.61 6.72 17.18
C GLU A 69 4.72 5.59 16.14
N ILE A 70 5.95 5.19 15.83
CA ILE A 70 6.23 4.13 14.85
C ILE A 70 6.82 2.92 15.58
N ASP A 71 6.03 1.85 15.67
CA ASP A 71 6.52 0.53 16.07
C ASP A 71 7.06 -0.24 14.84
N LEU A 72 8.38 -0.24 14.68
CA LEU A 72 9.04 -0.89 13.55
C LEU A 72 8.87 -2.41 13.53
N LEU A 73 8.70 -3.06 14.68
CA LEU A 73 8.55 -4.51 14.74
C LEU A 73 7.18 -4.89 14.16
N GLU A 74 6.15 -4.19 14.60
CA GLU A 74 4.80 -4.45 14.14
C GLU A 74 4.60 -4.10 12.65
N TRP A 75 5.21 -3.02 12.17
CA TRP A 75 5.20 -2.71 10.74
C TRP A 75 5.95 -3.75 9.91
N ARG A 76 7.01 -4.37 10.44
CA ARG A 76 7.71 -5.48 9.78
C ARG A 76 6.85 -6.73 9.71
N ASP A 77 6.14 -7.08 10.79
CA ASP A 77 5.24 -8.23 10.82
C ASP A 77 4.06 -8.04 9.87
N ARG A 78 3.47 -6.83 9.86
CA ARG A 78 2.44 -6.45 8.89
C ARG A 78 2.94 -6.55 7.46
N ARG A 79 4.15 -6.04 7.16
CA ARG A 79 4.76 -6.18 5.83
C ARG A 79 4.86 -7.65 5.41
N ALA A 80 5.34 -8.52 6.29
CA ALA A 80 5.48 -9.95 5.98
C ALA A 80 4.11 -10.63 5.76
N ALA A 81 3.06 -10.23 6.48
CA ALA A 81 1.70 -10.73 6.25
C ALA A 81 1.17 -10.28 4.88
N LEU A 82 1.38 -9.02 4.51
CA LEU A 82 0.98 -8.46 3.22
C LEU A 82 1.75 -9.10 2.06
N GLU A 83 3.05 -9.33 2.19
CA GLU A 83 3.87 -10.04 1.20
C GLU A 83 3.31 -11.41 0.86
N ARG A 84 2.89 -12.17 1.88
CA ARG A 84 2.24 -13.47 1.68
C ARG A 84 0.86 -13.33 1.01
N ARG A 85 0.01 -12.41 1.49
CA ARG A 85 -1.35 -12.20 0.95
C ARG A 85 -1.34 -11.75 -0.51
N PHE A 86 -0.51 -10.77 -0.84
CA PHE A 86 -0.38 -10.21 -2.18
C PHE A 86 0.67 -10.92 -3.05
N ARG A 87 1.20 -12.07 -2.59
CA ARG A 87 2.15 -12.90 -3.35
C ARG A 87 3.32 -12.08 -3.93
N GLN A 88 3.83 -11.15 -3.11
CA GLN A 88 4.93 -10.24 -3.47
C GLN A 88 6.19 -10.62 -2.69
N GLU A 89 7.35 -10.57 -3.36
CA GLU A 89 8.65 -10.75 -2.69
C GLU A 89 8.93 -9.60 -1.72
N LYS A 90 8.45 -8.40 -2.05
CA LYS A 90 8.66 -7.20 -1.23
C LYS A 90 7.48 -6.24 -1.34
N VAL A 91 6.85 -5.95 -0.20
CA VAL A 91 5.87 -4.86 -0.07
C VAL A 91 6.56 -3.61 0.46
N ILE A 92 6.24 -2.45 -0.13
CA ILE A 92 6.76 -1.18 0.34
C ILE A 92 5.81 -0.64 1.43
N ILE A 93 6.34 -0.57 2.65
CA ILE A 93 5.78 0.26 3.72
C ILE A 93 6.82 1.32 4.04
N ARG A 94 6.42 2.59 3.96
CA ARG A 94 7.27 3.74 4.29
C ARG A 94 6.55 4.67 5.23
N TYR A 95 7.30 5.46 5.97
CA TYR A 95 6.74 6.51 6.80
C TYR A 95 7.53 7.80 6.64
N MET A 96 6.88 8.93 6.91
CA MET A 96 7.49 10.25 6.87
C MET A 96 6.97 11.12 8.01
N PRO A 97 7.83 11.96 8.62
CA PRO A 97 7.39 12.92 9.63
C PRO A 97 6.47 13.95 8.97
N ILE A 98 5.38 14.29 9.66
CA ILE A 98 4.44 15.31 9.20
C ILE A 98 4.06 16.23 10.35
N THR A 99 3.67 17.45 9.98
CA THR A 99 3.15 18.47 10.89
C THR A 99 1.83 18.98 10.33
N LEU A 100 0.82 19.12 11.19
CA LEU A 100 -0.43 19.79 10.86
C LEU A 100 -0.26 21.31 10.99
N VAL A 101 -0.86 22.06 10.07
CA VAL A 101 -0.84 23.54 10.05
C VAL A 101 -2.19 24.06 10.52
#